data_AF-A0A4Y9PS70-F1
#
_entry.id   AF-A0A4Y9PS70-F1
#
_cell.length_a   1.000
_cell.length_b   1.000
_cell.length_c   1.000
_cell.angle_alpha   90.00
_cell.angle_beta   90.00
_cell.angle_gamma   90.00
#
_symmetry.space_group_name_H-M   'P 1'
#
loop_
_entity.id
_entity.type
_entity.pdbx_description
1 polymer ?
#
loop_
_entity_poly.entity_id
_entity_poly.type
_entity_poly.pdbx_seq_one_letter_code
_entity_poly.pdbx_strand_id
1 'polypeptide(L)'
;MTQPPPYPSASGMSDPYASSGVGGWPAPTWVPTWDAHPPAPPFATAPPRASSAGRGPLVLALVAAAGALVGAVVAGLLVAVLFSAAAEDIGRGMGEEFSGSVDGMFGVPDEGMWSSEYVSPGPVEEHPATAPGQLGPDPVLDAYAQGCFDGDMQACDDLYYESPPMSAYEEYAGTCGGRVKQFAVMACTDLD
;
A
#
# COMPACT_ATOMS: atom_id res chain seq x y z
N MET A 1 1.63 32.24 16.49
CA MET A 1 0.59 31.18 16.62
C MET A 1 -0.57 31.78 17.39
N THR A 2 -1.59 32.25 16.68
CA THR A 2 -2.76 32.94 17.26
C THR A 2 -3.87 31.93 17.51
N GLN A 3 -4.33 31.84 18.75
CA GLN A 3 -5.38 30.88 19.16
C GLN A 3 -6.77 31.51 18.91
N PRO A 4 -7.72 30.82 18.25
CA PRO A 4 -9.06 31.36 18.03
C PRO A 4 -9.90 31.33 19.33
N PRO A 5 -10.86 32.27 19.50
CA PRO A 5 -11.74 32.30 20.66
C PRO A 5 -12.81 31.17 20.61
N PRO A 6 -13.35 30.75 21.77
CA PRO A 6 -14.36 29.70 21.85
C PRO A 6 -15.74 30.16 21.33
N TYR A 7 -16.47 29.24 20.68
CA TYR A 7 -17.83 29.45 20.19
C TYR A 7 -18.87 29.47 21.34
N PRO A 8 -19.91 30.33 21.28
CA PRO A 8 -21.02 30.29 22.22
C PRO A 8 -21.97 29.12 21.96
N SER A 9 -22.48 28.51 23.03
CA SER A 9 -23.41 27.37 22.99
C SER A 9 -24.84 27.79 22.59
N ALA A 10 -25.44 27.05 21.66
CA ALA A 10 -26.79 27.28 21.19
C ALA A 10 -27.85 26.69 22.14
N SER A 11 -28.55 27.56 22.87
CA SER A 11 -29.73 27.21 23.67
C SER A 11 -30.73 28.37 23.65
N GLY A 12 -31.64 28.37 22.67
CA GLY A 12 -32.55 29.50 22.46
C GLY A 12 -33.46 29.38 21.23
N MET A 13 -34.27 28.33 21.17
CA MET A 13 -35.40 28.25 20.22
C MET A 13 -36.60 27.63 20.95
N SER A 14 -37.45 28.46 21.56
CA SER A 14 -38.70 28.05 22.20
C SER A 14 -39.88 28.31 21.28
N ASP A 15 -40.76 27.33 21.13
CA ASP A 15 -41.83 27.32 20.12
C ASP A 15 -42.84 28.48 20.21
N PRO A 16 -43.36 28.96 19.07
CA PRO A 16 -44.22 30.15 18.99
C PRO A 16 -45.71 29.86 19.24
N TYR A 17 -46.08 28.75 19.91
CA TYR A 17 -47.47 28.45 20.26
C TYR A 17 -47.95 29.26 21.47
N ALA A 18 -48.03 30.57 21.27
CA ALA A 18 -48.96 31.40 21.99
C ALA A 18 -50.40 30.91 21.73
N SER A 19 -51.15 30.63 22.79
CA SER A 19 -52.61 30.71 22.76
C SER A 19 -53.05 31.79 23.74
N SER A 20 -53.65 32.84 23.18
CA SER A 20 -54.26 33.94 23.93
C SER A 20 -55.70 33.58 24.26
N GLY A 21 -56.18 33.87 25.48
CA GLY A 21 -57.56 33.52 25.81
C GLY A 21 -58.06 33.80 27.22
N VAL A 22 -58.44 35.05 27.48
CA VAL A 22 -59.62 35.50 28.27
C VAL A 22 -59.84 34.99 29.72
N GLY A 23 -60.05 35.94 30.63
CA GLY A 23 -61.06 35.82 31.71
C GLY A 23 -60.55 35.33 33.08
N GLY A 24 -60.26 36.25 33.98
CA GLY A 24 -59.94 35.93 35.38
C GLY A 24 -61.18 35.68 36.24
N TRP A 25 -61.19 34.59 37.00
CA TRP A 25 -62.00 34.36 38.19
C TRP A 25 -61.16 33.54 39.20
N PRO A 26 -61.27 33.78 40.52
CA PRO A 26 -60.53 32.98 41.51
C PRO A 26 -61.10 31.56 41.61
N ALA A 27 -60.21 30.56 41.69
CA ALA A 27 -60.62 29.16 41.76
C ALA A 27 -61.30 28.81 43.10
N PRO A 28 -62.37 28.00 43.11
CA PRO A 28 -63.04 27.57 44.34
C PRO A 28 -62.21 26.54 45.09
N THR A 29 -62.16 26.66 46.42
CA THR A 29 -61.31 25.86 47.31
C THR A 29 -62.10 24.83 48.14
N TRP A 30 -62.95 23.96 47.53
CA TRP A 30 -63.61 22.77 48.14
C TRP A 30 -64.38 21.95 47.06
N VAL A 31 -64.77 20.67 47.21
CA VAL A 31 -63.98 19.40 47.39
C VAL A 31 -64.53 18.33 46.35
N PRO A 32 -64.35 16.96 46.38
CA PRO A 32 -64.29 16.15 45.14
C PRO A 32 -65.23 14.89 45.15
N THR A 33 -64.80 13.81 44.49
CA THR A 33 -65.39 12.44 44.41
C THR A 33 -66.74 12.35 43.70
N TRP A 34 -67.10 11.18 43.14
CA TRP A 34 -68.32 10.89 42.32
C TRP A 34 -68.61 11.98 41.26
N ASP A 35 -68.20 11.81 40.00
CA ASP A 35 -68.93 10.96 39.04
C ASP A 35 -68.04 10.40 37.91
N ALA A 36 -68.32 9.17 37.47
CA ALA A 36 -67.49 8.42 36.53
C ALA A 36 -68.17 8.22 35.16
N HIS A 37 -67.38 7.88 34.13
CA HIS A 37 -67.88 7.47 32.82
C HIS A 37 -67.68 5.95 32.62
N PRO A 38 -68.68 5.21 32.08
CA PRO A 38 -68.57 3.77 31.87
C PRO A 38 -67.70 3.41 30.64
N PRO A 39 -67.08 2.22 30.60
CA PRO A 39 -66.23 1.80 29.48
C PRO A 39 -67.01 1.32 28.25
N ALA A 40 -66.45 1.57 27.07
CA ALA A 40 -66.99 1.13 25.77
C ALA A 40 -66.60 -0.33 25.43
N PRO A 41 -67.39 -1.06 24.62
CA PRO A 41 -67.12 -2.46 24.26
C PRO A 41 -65.99 -2.60 23.20
N PRO A 42 -65.27 -3.73 23.17
CA PRO A 42 -64.18 -3.96 22.22
C PRO A 42 -64.69 -4.39 20.83
N PHE A 43 -64.12 -3.79 19.78
CA PHE A 43 -64.34 -4.19 18.38
C PHE A 43 -63.46 -5.40 18.03
N ALA A 44 -64.03 -6.41 17.38
CA ALA A 44 -63.28 -7.57 16.88
C ALA A 44 -62.58 -7.23 15.55
N THR A 45 -61.28 -7.52 15.45
CA THR A 45 -60.48 -7.30 14.23
C THR A 45 -60.51 -8.51 13.30
N ALA A 46 -60.72 -8.27 12.01
CA ALA A 46 -60.55 -9.30 10.98
C ALA A 46 -59.05 -9.54 10.69
N PRO A 47 -58.61 -10.78 10.41
CA PRO A 47 -57.20 -11.06 10.17
C PRO A 47 -56.74 -10.52 8.81
N PRO A 48 -55.51 -9.97 8.70
CA PRO A 48 -54.97 -9.52 7.43
C PRO A 48 -54.62 -10.71 6.52
N ARG A 49 -54.92 -10.59 5.22
CA ARG A 49 -54.42 -11.54 4.22
C ARG A 49 -52.92 -11.31 4.00
N ALA A 50 -52.13 -12.37 4.11
CA ALA A 50 -50.70 -12.31 3.80
C ALA A 50 -50.48 -12.18 2.28
N SER A 51 -49.83 -11.10 1.85
CA SER A 51 -49.32 -10.93 0.49
C SER A 51 -47.96 -11.63 0.36
N SER A 52 -47.85 -12.58 -0.58
CA SER A 52 -46.60 -13.30 -0.84
C SER A 52 -45.59 -12.40 -1.55
N ALA A 53 -44.51 -12.01 -0.86
CA ALA A 53 -43.42 -11.26 -1.46
C ALA A 53 -42.70 -12.12 -2.54
N GLY A 54 -42.79 -11.71 -3.81
CA GLY A 54 -42.20 -12.44 -4.93
C GLY A 54 -40.67 -12.36 -4.93
N ARG A 55 -40.00 -13.51 -5.09
CA ARG A 55 -38.52 -13.61 -5.12
C ARG A 55 -37.87 -13.14 -6.43
N GLY A 56 -38.67 -12.82 -7.46
CA GLY A 56 -38.22 -12.46 -8.81
C GLY A 56 -37.25 -11.26 -8.94
N PRO A 57 -37.51 -10.08 -8.33
CA PRO A 57 -36.69 -8.89 -8.58
C PRO A 57 -35.29 -9.00 -7.97
N LEU A 58 -35.12 -9.78 -6.88
CA LEU A 58 -33.84 -9.93 -6.20
C LEU A 58 -32.86 -10.81 -7.00
N VAL A 59 -33.37 -11.85 -7.68
CA VAL A 59 -32.56 -12.70 -8.58
C VAL A 59 -32.06 -11.89 -9.78
N LEU A 60 -32.93 -11.06 -10.38
CA LEU A 60 -32.54 -10.17 -11.50
C LEU A 60 -31.47 -9.15 -11.09
N ALA A 61 -31.58 -8.57 -9.90
CA ALA A 61 -30.58 -7.63 -9.38
C ALA A 61 -29.20 -8.29 -9.19
N LEU A 62 -29.15 -9.52 -8.67
CA LEU A 62 -27.90 -10.26 -8.48
C LEU A 62 -27.23 -10.63 -9.82
N VAL A 63 -28.00 -11.05 -10.82
CA VAL A 63 -27.47 -11.37 -12.16
C VAL A 63 -26.90 -10.11 -12.84
N ALA A 64 -27.58 -8.96 -12.72
CA ALA A 64 -27.09 -7.70 -13.25
C ALA A 64 -25.78 -7.24 -12.58
N ALA A 65 -25.68 -7.35 -11.25
CA ALA A 65 -24.47 -7.02 -10.50
C ALA A 65 -23.29 -7.93 -10.86
N ALA A 66 -23.51 -9.24 -10.99
CA ALA A 66 -22.48 -10.18 -11.41
C ALA A 66 -21.96 -9.89 -12.83
N GLY A 67 -22.85 -9.59 -13.78
CA GLY A 67 -22.47 -9.20 -15.14
C GLY A 67 -21.64 -7.92 -15.19
N ALA A 68 -21.99 -6.91 -14.39
CA ALA A 68 -21.23 -5.66 -14.30
C ALA A 68 -19.81 -5.87 -13.74
N LEU A 69 -19.66 -6.70 -12.72
CA LEU A 69 -18.33 -7.03 -12.14
C LEU A 69 -17.45 -7.78 -13.15
N VAL A 70 -17.98 -8.80 -13.82
CA VAL A 70 -17.23 -9.54 -14.86
C VAL A 70 -16.83 -8.61 -16.01
N GLY A 71 -17.74 -7.76 -16.48
CA GLY A 71 -17.45 -6.77 -17.51
C GLY A 71 -16.35 -5.79 -17.13
N ALA A 72 -16.36 -5.29 -15.90
CA ALA A 72 -15.32 -4.39 -15.38
C ALA A 72 -13.95 -5.07 -15.28
N VAL A 73 -13.89 -6.33 -14.82
CA VAL A 73 -12.64 -7.11 -14.73
C VAL A 73 -12.08 -7.39 -16.13
N VAL A 74 -12.91 -7.78 -17.10
CA VAL A 74 -12.48 -8.03 -18.49
C VAL A 74 -11.99 -6.73 -19.14
N ALA A 75 -12.69 -5.61 -18.94
CA ALA A 75 -12.23 -4.31 -19.44
C ALA A 75 -10.90 -3.88 -18.82
N GLY A 76 -10.71 -4.07 -17.51
CA GLY A 76 -9.45 -3.79 -16.81
C GLY A 76 -8.29 -4.63 -17.34
N LEU A 77 -8.51 -5.94 -17.56
CA LEU A 77 -7.52 -6.83 -18.16
C LEU A 77 -7.16 -6.43 -19.59
N LEU A 78 -8.15 -6.08 -20.43
CA LEU A 78 -7.89 -5.60 -21.80
C LEU A 78 -7.08 -4.31 -21.81
N VAL A 79 -7.39 -3.36 -20.91
CA VAL A 79 -6.60 -2.13 -20.76
C VAL A 79 -5.17 -2.45 -20.32
N ALA A 80 -4.97 -3.32 -19.32
CA ALA A 80 -3.64 -3.72 -18.88
C ALA A 80 -2.80 -4.37 -19.99
N VAL A 81 -3.40 -5.27 -20.79
CA VAL A 81 -2.73 -5.90 -21.94
C VAL A 81 -2.36 -4.87 -23.02
N LEU A 82 -3.25 -3.92 -23.32
CA LEU A 82 -2.97 -2.86 -24.30
C LEU A 82 -1.84 -1.93 -23.84
N PHE A 83 -1.80 -1.58 -22.55
CA PHE A 83 -0.68 -0.79 -21.99
C PHE A 83 0.63 -1.58 -21.95
N SER A 84 0.59 -2.89 -21.68
CA SER A 84 1.77 -3.76 -21.73
C SER A 84 2.37 -3.81 -23.14
N ALA A 85 1.53 -4.05 -24.16
CA ALA A 85 1.98 -4.08 -25.55
C ALA A 85 2.53 -2.72 -26.02
N ALA A 86 1.88 -1.61 -25.62
CA ALA A 86 2.36 -0.26 -25.95
C ALA A 86 3.71 0.09 -25.29
N ALA A 87 3.99 -0.46 -24.10
CA ALA A 87 5.28 -0.24 -23.43
C ALA A 87 6.44 -0.94 -24.15
N GLU A 88 6.21 -2.10 -24.76
CA GLU A 88 7.21 -2.90 -25.47
C GLU A 88 7.69 -2.24 -26.79
N ASP A 89 6.83 -1.47 -27.46
CA ASP A 89 7.18 -0.69 -28.66
C ASP A 89 7.92 0.61 -28.28
N ILE A 90 7.46 1.30 -27.23
CA ILE A 90 8.10 2.53 -26.73
C ILE A 90 9.54 2.25 -26.25
N GLY A 91 9.76 1.13 -25.57
CA GLY A 91 11.08 0.74 -25.08
C GLY A 91 12.12 0.53 -26.18
N ARG A 92 11.71 0.10 -27.39
CA ARG A 92 12.61 -0.04 -28.54
C ARG A 92 12.93 1.31 -29.15
N GLY A 93 11.92 2.11 -29.50
CA GLY A 93 12.12 3.43 -30.11
C GLY A 93 12.91 4.41 -29.23
N MET A 94 12.64 4.44 -27.92
CA MET A 94 13.44 5.26 -26.99
C MET A 94 14.85 4.69 -26.80
N GLY A 95 15.01 3.36 -26.88
CA GLY A 95 16.33 2.71 -26.83
C GLY A 95 17.24 3.14 -27.97
N GLU A 96 16.71 3.26 -29.19
CA GLU A 96 17.44 3.69 -30.39
C GLU A 96 17.91 5.16 -30.31
N GLU A 97 17.08 6.06 -29.80
CA GLU A 97 17.46 7.48 -29.61
C GLU A 97 18.42 7.67 -28.42
N PHE A 98 18.23 6.91 -27.33
CA PHE A 98 19.11 6.99 -26.17
C PHE A 98 20.47 6.34 -26.44
N SER A 99 20.54 5.23 -27.19
CA SER A 99 21.81 4.64 -27.60
C SER A 99 22.57 5.59 -28.54
N GLY A 100 21.92 6.13 -29.58
CA GLY A 100 22.58 7.05 -30.51
C GLY A 100 23.09 8.35 -29.88
N SER A 101 22.45 8.82 -28.79
CA SER A 101 22.93 9.98 -28.02
C SER A 101 24.02 9.62 -27.00
N VAL A 102 24.02 8.40 -26.44
CA VAL A 102 25.11 7.86 -25.62
C VAL A 102 26.36 7.61 -26.47
N ASP A 103 26.25 6.99 -27.65
CA ASP A 103 27.34 6.83 -28.61
C ASP A 103 27.95 8.18 -29.01
N GLY A 104 27.10 9.16 -29.32
CA GLY A 104 27.51 10.52 -29.65
C GLY A 104 28.15 11.31 -28.50
N MET A 105 27.92 10.91 -27.24
CA MET A 105 28.45 11.60 -26.05
C MET A 105 29.68 10.91 -25.45
N PHE A 106 29.79 9.58 -25.53
CA PHE A 106 30.94 8.81 -25.04
C PHE A 106 31.98 8.52 -26.11
N GLY A 107 31.64 8.61 -27.40
CA GLY A 107 32.60 8.73 -28.50
C GLY A 107 33.68 7.65 -28.51
N VAL A 108 33.32 6.41 -28.19
CA VAL A 108 34.20 5.25 -28.31
C VAL A 108 34.35 4.91 -29.80
N PRO A 109 35.53 5.10 -30.42
CA PRO A 109 35.72 4.70 -31.80
C PRO A 109 35.81 3.18 -31.89
N ASP A 110 35.19 2.58 -32.92
CA ASP A 110 35.28 1.14 -33.27
C ASP A 110 36.73 0.59 -33.37
N GLU A 111 37.71 1.48 -33.44
CA GLU A 111 39.12 1.21 -33.74
C GLU A 111 40.04 1.35 -32.49
N GLY A 112 39.50 1.52 -31.26
CA GLY A 112 40.30 1.99 -30.12
C GLY A 112 39.99 1.45 -28.71
N MET A 113 40.64 0.35 -28.33
CA MET A 113 40.94 -0.09 -26.94
C MET A 113 39.76 -0.44 -25.99
N TRP A 114 38.52 -0.04 -26.28
CA TRP A 114 37.34 -0.34 -25.46
C TRP A 114 36.16 -0.77 -26.34
N SER A 115 36.24 -1.96 -26.94
CA SER A 115 35.06 -2.55 -27.60
C SER A 115 33.99 -2.92 -26.56
N SER A 116 32.74 -2.96 -26.97
CA SER A 116 31.61 -3.38 -26.13
C SER A 116 31.78 -4.78 -25.54
N GLU A 117 32.61 -5.62 -26.17
CA GLU A 117 33.01 -6.95 -25.68
C GLU A 117 33.89 -6.90 -24.41
N TYR A 118 34.54 -5.78 -24.10
CA TYR A 118 35.23 -5.52 -22.82
C TYR A 118 34.34 -4.82 -21.77
N VAL A 119 33.16 -4.33 -22.15
CA VAL A 119 32.18 -3.67 -21.25
C VAL A 119 31.00 -4.60 -20.93
N SER A 120 30.88 -5.74 -21.61
CA SER A 120 30.13 -6.87 -21.07
C SER A 120 30.96 -7.53 -19.97
N PRO A 121 30.58 -7.44 -18.68
CA PRO A 121 31.10 -8.40 -17.72
C PRO A 121 30.71 -9.79 -18.23
N GLY A 122 31.71 -10.66 -18.37
CA GLY A 122 31.44 -12.08 -18.62
C GLY A 122 30.65 -12.68 -17.45
N PRO A 123 30.15 -13.92 -17.57
CA PRO A 123 29.56 -14.61 -16.42
C PRO A 123 30.52 -14.54 -15.23
N VAL A 124 30.01 -14.10 -14.09
CA VAL A 124 30.82 -13.96 -12.88
C VAL A 124 31.30 -15.36 -12.47
N GLU A 125 32.62 -15.53 -12.38
CA GLU A 125 33.22 -16.79 -11.97
C GLU A 125 33.05 -16.95 -10.45
N GLU A 126 32.01 -17.69 -10.05
CA GLU A 126 31.71 -18.02 -8.67
C GLU A 126 32.47 -19.25 -8.16
N HIS A 127 32.83 -19.20 -6.87
CA HIS A 127 33.57 -20.21 -6.14
C HIS A 127 32.90 -20.50 -4.79
N PRO A 128 33.16 -21.65 -4.15
CA PRO A 128 32.69 -21.93 -2.80
C PRO A 128 33.18 -20.88 -1.80
N ALA A 129 32.32 -20.54 -0.83
CA ALA A 129 32.65 -19.60 0.23
C ALA A 129 33.92 -19.99 1.00
N THR A 130 34.75 -19.00 1.33
CA THR A 130 35.97 -19.16 2.11
C THR A 130 35.72 -18.67 3.54
N ALA A 131 36.03 -19.50 4.54
CA ALA A 131 35.81 -19.15 5.94
C ALA A 131 36.63 -17.90 6.35
N PRO A 132 36.08 -16.99 7.16
CA PRO A 132 36.77 -15.77 7.57
C PRO A 132 37.99 -16.11 8.43
N GLY A 133 39.11 -15.45 8.14
CA GLY A 133 40.32 -15.52 8.96
C GLY A 133 40.28 -14.56 10.15
N GLN A 134 41.45 -14.21 10.70
CA GLN A 134 41.56 -13.01 11.54
C GLN A 134 41.56 -11.78 10.64
N LEU A 135 40.37 -11.22 10.38
CA LEU A 135 40.19 -10.01 9.56
C LEU A 135 40.45 -8.73 10.36
N GLY A 136 40.23 -8.77 11.68
CA GLY A 136 40.53 -7.66 12.58
C GLY A 136 40.19 -7.95 14.04
N PRO A 137 40.03 -6.90 14.86
CA PRO A 137 39.74 -7.01 16.29
C PRO A 137 38.27 -6.71 16.65
N ASP A 138 37.39 -6.47 15.67
CA ASP A 138 36.02 -6.01 15.94
C ASP A 138 35.01 -7.17 15.89
N PRO A 139 34.43 -7.56 17.03
CA PRO A 139 33.53 -8.72 17.10
C PRO A 139 32.18 -8.50 16.39
N VAL A 140 31.81 -7.25 16.05
CA VAL A 140 30.62 -6.97 15.24
C VAL A 140 30.91 -7.25 13.77
N LEU A 141 32.05 -6.76 13.27
CA LEU A 141 32.50 -7.04 11.90
C LEU A 141 32.83 -8.53 11.71
N ASP A 142 33.38 -9.21 12.73
CA ASP A 142 33.55 -10.67 12.72
C ASP A 142 32.20 -11.41 12.60
N ALA A 143 31.13 -10.90 13.22
CA ALA A 143 29.79 -11.50 13.13
C ALA A 143 29.18 -11.34 11.73
N TYR A 144 29.32 -10.17 11.09
CA TYR A 144 28.93 -10.00 9.69
C TYR A 144 29.77 -10.88 8.75
N ALA A 145 31.09 -10.99 8.98
CA ALA A 145 31.97 -11.87 8.19
C ALA A 145 31.56 -13.34 8.28
N GLN A 146 31.10 -13.79 9.46
CA GLN A 146 30.54 -15.12 9.64
C GLN A 146 29.21 -15.30 8.91
N GLY A 147 28.28 -14.33 8.99
CA GLY A 147 27.02 -14.37 8.22
C GLY A 147 27.24 -14.41 6.71
N CYS A 148 28.16 -13.58 6.22
CA CYS A 148 28.62 -13.54 4.83
C CYS A 148 29.18 -14.90 4.36
N PHE A 149 29.95 -15.58 5.21
CA PHE A 149 30.38 -16.96 4.93
C PHE A 149 29.21 -17.94 4.89
N ASP A 150 28.34 -17.92 5.91
CA ASP A 150 27.22 -18.83 6.08
C ASP A 150 26.13 -18.71 4.98
N GLY A 151 26.15 -17.62 4.21
CA GLY A 151 25.31 -17.44 3.02
C GLY A 151 24.35 -16.25 3.07
N ASP A 152 24.48 -15.37 4.06
CA ASP A 152 23.73 -14.11 4.11
C ASP A 152 24.49 -13.05 3.30
N MET A 153 24.09 -12.82 2.04
CA MET A 153 24.78 -11.85 1.18
C MET A 153 24.55 -10.40 1.62
N GLN A 154 23.45 -10.11 2.32
CA GLN A 154 23.24 -8.81 2.95
C GLN A 154 24.30 -8.58 4.03
N ALA A 155 24.67 -9.61 4.81
CA ALA A 155 25.78 -9.50 5.77
C ALA A 155 27.16 -9.29 5.08
N CYS A 156 27.35 -9.70 3.82
CA CYS A 156 28.54 -9.32 3.05
C CYS A 156 28.52 -7.82 2.70
N ASP A 157 27.40 -7.31 2.21
CA ASP A 157 27.24 -5.89 1.84
C ASP A 157 27.33 -4.97 3.07
N ASP A 158 26.68 -5.35 4.18
CA ASP A 158 26.76 -4.64 5.47
C ASP A 158 28.21 -4.62 5.99
N LEU A 159 28.94 -5.75 5.91
CA LEU A 159 30.36 -5.78 6.28
C LEU A 159 31.19 -4.83 5.42
N TYR A 160 30.95 -4.77 4.11
CA TYR A 160 31.67 -3.86 3.22
C TYR A 160 31.45 -2.40 3.64
N TYR A 161 30.19 -2.00 3.86
CA TYR A 161 29.83 -0.64 4.25
C TYR A 161 30.26 -0.22 5.66
N GLU A 162 30.24 -1.13 6.65
CA GLU A 162 30.67 -0.82 8.02
C GLU A 162 32.18 -0.94 8.22
N SER A 163 32.90 -1.64 7.34
CA SER A 163 34.34 -1.84 7.47
C SER A 163 35.16 -0.55 7.33
N PRO A 164 36.31 -0.44 8.03
CA PRO A 164 37.27 0.62 7.76
C PRO A 164 37.86 0.49 6.34
N PRO A 165 38.10 1.59 5.61
CA PRO A 165 38.65 1.53 4.26
C PRO A 165 40.06 0.95 4.23
N MET A 166 40.33 0.12 3.23
CA MET A 166 41.51 -0.72 3.02
C MET A 166 41.77 -1.69 4.19
N SER A 167 40.72 -2.16 4.86
CA SER A 167 40.81 -3.22 5.88
C SER A 167 40.62 -4.60 5.28
N ALA A 168 41.09 -5.64 5.98
CA ALA A 168 40.84 -7.03 5.58
C ALA A 168 39.35 -7.41 5.71
N TYR A 169 38.54 -6.68 6.49
CA TYR A 169 37.08 -6.79 6.45
C TYR A 169 36.52 -6.32 5.12
N GLU A 170 36.92 -5.13 4.62
CA GLU A 170 36.50 -4.60 3.31
C GLU A 170 36.92 -5.52 2.16
N GLU A 171 38.18 -5.98 2.19
CA GLU A 171 38.73 -6.88 1.16
C GLU A 171 37.99 -8.22 1.13
N TYR A 172 37.71 -8.81 2.30
CA TYR A 172 36.93 -10.05 2.40
C TYR A 172 35.47 -9.85 1.95
N ALA A 173 34.82 -8.77 2.41
CA ALA A 173 33.45 -8.44 2.04
C ALA A 173 33.30 -8.21 0.53
N GLY A 174 34.22 -7.47 -0.09
CA GLY A 174 34.22 -7.19 -1.53
C GLY A 174 34.42 -8.43 -2.42
N THR A 175 34.79 -9.59 -1.84
CA THR A 175 34.82 -10.90 -2.51
C THR A 175 33.56 -11.75 -2.25
N CYS A 176 32.55 -11.19 -1.57
CA CYS A 176 31.31 -11.87 -1.16
C CYS A 176 31.59 -13.16 -0.38
N GLY A 177 32.49 -13.07 0.61
CA GLY A 177 32.94 -14.21 1.41
C GLY A 177 33.85 -15.17 0.64
N GLY A 178 34.67 -14.65 -0.28
CA GLY A 178 35.55 -15.43 -1.16
C GLY A 178 34.84 -16.14 -2.33
N ARG A 179 33.57 -15.84 -2.58
CA ARG A 179 32.80 -16.41 -3.71
C ARG A 179 33.24 -15.85 -5.06
N VAL A 180 33.62 -14.58 -5.12
CA VAL A 180 33.96 -13.87 -6.37
C VAL A 180 35.24 -13.07 -6.21
N LYS A 181 35.81 -12.60 -7.33
CA LYS A 181 36.92 -11.62 -7.27
C LYS A 181 36.41 -10.28 -6.76
N GLN A 182 37.27 -9.53 -6.07
CA GLN A 182 36.93 -8.18 -5.63
C GLN A 182 36.49 -7.31 -6.82
N PHE A 183 35.38 -6.59 -6.66
CA PHE A 183 34.74 -5.77 -7.71
C PHE A 183 34.22 -6.54 -8.95
N ALA A 184 34.03 -7.86 -8.87
CA ALA A 184 33.35 -8.62 -9.93
C ALA A 184 31.83 -8.37 -9.97
N VAL A 185 31.26 -7.95 -8.84
CA VAL A 185 29.86 -7.52 -8.68
C VAL A 185 29.81 -6.14 -8.00
N MET A 186 28.66 -5.47 -8.11
CA MET A 186 28.44 -4.17 -7.48
C MET A 186 27.87 -4.30 -6.05
N ALA A 187 27.03 -5.31 -5.82
CA ALA A 187 26.58 -5.75 -4.51
C ALA A 187 26.69 -7.28 -4.44
N CYS A 188 26.97 -7.84 -3.26
CA CYS A 188 27.00 -9.27 -3.05
C CYS A 188 25.61 -9.89 -3.08
N THR A 189 24.58 -9.12 -2.72
CA THR A 189 23.16 -9.49 -2.88
C THR A 189 22.71 -9.67 -4.33
N ASP A 190 23.52 -9.32 -5.34
CA ASP A 190 23.28 -9.67 -6.75
C ASP A 190 23.62 -11.14 -7.09
N LEU A 191 24.12 -11.94 -6.12
CA LEU A 191 24.50 -13.35 -6.29
C LEU A 191 23.47 -14.39 -5.78
N ASP A 192 22.34 -13.97 -5.20
CA ASP A 192 21.30 -14.83 -4.59
C ASP A 192 20.20 -15.33 -5.57
#